data_AF-A0A1Q8QIU2-F1
#
_entry.id   AF-A0A1Q8QIU2-F1
#
_cell.length_a   1.000
_cell.length_b   1.000
_cell.length_c   1.000
_cell.angle_alpha   90.00
_cell.angle_beta   90.00
_cell.angle_gamma   90.00
#
_symmetry.space_group_name_H-M   'P 1'
#
loop_
_entity.id
_entity.type
_entity.pdbx_description
1 polymer ?
#
loop_
_entity_poly.entity_id
_entity_poly.type
_entity_poly.pdbx_seq_one_letter_code
_entity_poly.pdbx_strand_id
1 'polypeptide(L)'
;MTNEEQLQRIAPCGLDCGRCLDNPASPIGRHARELARELGGFGRRAAFFAQLDPAFAAYPDFERVLARLGQGGCSGCRTGKCLLAECRVKDCVVARGVAFCFECPNFAACDPGLPPGLAERWRANNQRMAASGLDAYVLWLGEQPRY
;
A
#
# COMPACT_ATOMS: atom_id res chain seq x y z
N MET A 1 -17.98 7.03 -6.56
CA MET A 1 -16.85 7.43 -5.69
C MET A 1 -16.63 8.91 -5.93
N THR A 2 -16.53 9.73 -4.88
CA THR A 2 -16.22 11.16 -5.03
C THR A 2 -14.76 11.34 -5.44
N ASN A 3 -14.40 12.52 -5.99
CA ASN A 3 -13.01 12.84 -6.30
C ASN A 3 -12.10 12.71 -5.07
N GLU A 4 -12.60 13.10 -3.89
CA GLU A 4 -11.84 12.99 -2.64
C GLU A 4 -11.59 11.54 -2.24
N GLU A 5 -12.59 10.67 -2.37
CA GLU A 5 -12.43 9.23 -2.13
C GLU A 5 -11.43 8.59 -3.11
N GLN A 6 -11.40 9.03 -4.38
CA GLN A 6 -10.42 8.57 -5.37
C GLN A 6 -9.00 9.00 -4.99
N LEU A 7 -8.83 10.24 -4.53
CA LEU A 7 -7.54 10.75 -4.05
C LEU A 7 -7.06 9.99 -2.82
N GLN A 8 -7.95 9.58 -1.92
CA GLN A 8 -7.56 8.75 -0.77
C GLN A 8 -7.24 7.32 -1.18
N ARG A 9 -7.95 6.77 -2.17
CA ARG A 9 -7.76 5.39 -2.65
C ARG A 9 -6.53 5.24 -3.54
N ILE A 10 -6.19 6.24 -4.35
CA ILE A 10 -5.13 6.13 -5.37
C ILE A 10 -3.98 7.07 -5.02
N ALA A 11 -2.79 6.48 -4.83
CA ALA A 11 -1.56 7.25 -4.67
C ALA A 11 -1.25 8.07 -5.94
N PRO A 12 -0.43 9.13 -5.85
CA PRO A 12 0.01 9.87 -7.04
C PRO A 12 0.73 8.99 -8.08
N CYS A 13 1.31 7.86 -7.65
CA CYS A 13 1.91 6.83 -8.50
C CYS A 13 0.92 5.80 -9.08
N GLY A 14 -0.38 5.92 -8.78
CA GLY A 14 -1.44 4.98 -9.17
C GLY A 14 -1.56 3.73 -8.30
N LEU A 15 -0.76 3.57 -7.24
CA LEU A 15 -0.93 2.43 -6.32
C LEU A 15 -2.22 2.54 -5.50
N ASP A 16 -2.85 1.39 -5.21
CA ASP A 16 -4.11 1.30 -4.45
C ASP A 16 -3.94 1.46 -2.94
N CYS A 17 -3.81 2.69 -2.45
CA CYS A 17 -3.70 3.02 -1.03
C CYS A 17 -4.75 2.30 -0.16
N GLY A 18 -5.96 2.08 -0.67
CA GLY A 18 -7.04 1.39 0.04
C GLY A 18 -6.70 -0.05 0.44
N ARG A 19 -5.79 -0.71 -0.29
CA ARG A 19 -5.32 -2.07 0.02
C ARG A 19 -3.90 -2.12 0.58
N CYS A 20 -3.30 -0.99 0.95
CA CYS A 20 -1.94 -0.93 1.49
C CYS A 20 -1.79 -1.58 2.86
N LEU A 21 -0.77 -2.43 3.01
CA LEU A 21 -0.36 -3.04 4.29
C LEU A 21 -0.06 -2.01 5.38
N ASP A 22 0.28 -0.78 4.99
CA ASP A 22 0.59 0.28 5.94
C ASP A 22 -0.54 1.30 6.11
N ASN A 23 -1.62 1.19 5.33
CA ASN A 23 -2.83 1.99 5.53
C ASN A 23 -3.63 1.37 6.68
N PRO A 24 -3.88 2.10 7.79
CA PRO A 24 -4.58 1.57 8.96
C PRO A 24 -6.04 1.16 8.66
N ALA A 25 -6.66 1.75 7.64
CA ALA A 25 -8.01 1.46 7.19
C ALA A 25 -8.09 0.33 6.14
N SER A 26 -6.96 -0.25 5.72
CA SER A 26 -6.98 -1.29 4.69
C SER A 26 -7.58 -2.61 5.20
N PRO A 27 -8.11 -3.45 4.28
CA PRO A 27 -8.50 -4.82 4.61
C PRO A 27 -7.38 -5.62 5.28
N ILE A 28 -6.12 -5.42 4.87
CA ILE A 28 -4.97 -6.11 5.46
C ILE A 28 -4.85 -5.76 6.94
N GLY A 29 -4.87 -4.47 7.28
CA GLY A 29 -4.75 -4.03 8.67
C GLY A 29 -5.92 -4.49 9.52
N ARG A 30 -7.15 -4.43 8.97
CA ARG A 30 -8.35 -4.96 9.65
C ARG A 30 -8.22 -6.45 9.93
N HIS A 31 -7.93 -7.25 8.92
CA HIS A 31 -7.83 -8.71 9.07
C HIS A 31 -6.66 -9.12 9.97
N ALA A 32 -5.55 -8.39 9.95
CA ALA A 32 -4.45 -8.64 10.88
C ALA A 32 -4.87 -8.42 12.35
N ARG A 33 -5.63 -7.36 12.63
CA ARG A 33 -6.17 -7.11 13.99
C ARG A 33 -7.20 -8.16 14.40
N GLU A 34 -8.09 -8.55 13.49
CA GLU A 34 -9.08 -9.61 13.72
C GLU A 34 -8.39 -10.93 14.04
N LEU A 35 -7.44 -11.36 13.21
CA LEU A 35 -6.69 -12.60 13.43
C LEU A 35 -5.88 -12.55 14.72
N ALA A 36 -5.23 -11.43 15.04
CA ALA A 36 -4.50 -11.27 16.30
C ALA A 36 -5.44 -11.40 17.52
N ARG A 37 -6.66 -10.85 17.43
CA ARG A 37 -7.67 -10.98 18.49
C ARG A 37 -8.13 -12.43 18.67
N GLU A 38 -8.39 -13.14 17.57
CA GLU A 38 -8.80 -14.55 17.61
C GLU A 38 -7.70 -15.47 18.14
N LEU A 39 -6.45 -15.24 17.74
CA LEU A 39 -5.30 -16.00 18.25
C LEU A 39 -5.02 -15.70 19.73
N GLY A 40 -5.30 -14.49 20.19
CA GLY A 40 -5.14 -14.08 21.59
C GLY A 40 -3.74 -14.42 22.13
N GLY A 41 -3.68 -15.23 23.18
CA GLY A 41 -2.41 -15.65 23.80
C GLY A 41 -1.78 -16.91 23.22
N PHE A 42 -2.05 -17.25 21.95
CA PHE A 42 -1.61 -18.51 21.32
C PHE A 42 -0.08 -18.69 21.33
N GLY A 43 0.71 -17.61 21.36
CA GLY A 43 2.17 -17.70 21.51
C GLY A 43 2.64 -18.58 22.68
N ARG A 44 1.86 -18.63 23.78
CA ARG A 44 2.15 -19.52 24.93
C ARG A 44 2.01 -21.01 24.60
N ARG A 45 1.22 -21.36 23.58
CA ARG A 45 1.00 -22.74 23.12
C ARG A 45 1.82 -23.07 21.88
N ALA A 46 2.33 -22.07 21.15
CA ALA A 46 3.08 -22.27 19.92
C ALA A 46 4.27 -23.24 20.09
N ALA A 47 5.00 -23.18 21.21
CA ALA A 47 6.10 -24.11 21.49
C ALA A 47 5.67 -25.58 21.63
N PHE A 48 4.45 -25.84 22.15
CA PHE A 48 3.88 -27.19 22.17
C PHE A 48 3.48 -27.62 20.75
N PHE A 49 2.83 -26.74 20.00
CA PHE A 49 2.43 -27.03 18.62
C PHE A 49 3.64 -27.26 17.70
N ALA A 50 4.79 -26.62 17.96
CA ALA A 50 6.03 -26.85 17.23
C ALA A 50 6.55 -28.30 17.33
N GLN A 51 6.14 -29.04 18.37
CA GLN A 51 6.46 -30.47 18.51
C GLN A 51 5.58 -31.37 17.62
N LEU A 52 4.41 -30.86 17.21
CA LEU A 52 3.45 -31.57 16.36
C LEU A 52 3.60 -31.16 14.89
N ASP A 53 3.88 -29.89 14.65
CA ASP A 53 4.09 -29.30 13.33
C ASP A 53 5.20 -28.22 13.42
N PRO A 54 6.35 -28.43 12.74
CA PRO A 54 7.50 -27.53 12.84
C PRO A 54 7.21 -26.10 12.34
N ALA A 55 6.15 -25.87 11.57
CA ALA A 55 5.79 -24.52 11.13
C ALA A 55 5.57 -23.55 12.31
N PHE A 56 5.07 -24.05 13.44
CA PHE A 56 4.81 -23.23 14.63
C PHE A 56 6.09 -22.75 15.33
N ALA A 57 7.27 -23.27 14.98
CA ALA A 57 8.54 -22.69 15.45
C ALA A 57 8.73 -21.24 14.98
N ALA A 58 8.13 -20.85 13.85
CA ALA A 58 8.16 -19.50 13.31
C ALA A 58 7.10 -18.56 13.91
N TYR A 59 6.30 -19.03 14.88
CA TYR A 59 5.19 -18.24 15.43
C TYR A 59 5.61 -16.87 16.01
N PRO A 60 6.75 -16.71 16.73
CA PRO A 60 7.16 -15.40 17.23
C PRO A 60 7.39 -14.37 16.10
N ASP A 61 7.93 -14.80 14.98
CA ASP A 61 8.12 -13.94 13.80
C ASP A 61 6.79 -13.61 13.12
N PHE A 62 5.92 -14.61 13.01
CA PHE A 62 4.56 -14.40 12.51
C PHE A 62 3.79 -13.39 13.37
N GLU A 63 3.81 -13.53 14.69
CA GLU A 63 3.13 -12.64 15.63
C GLU A 63 3.65 -11.19 15.50
N ARG A 64 4.97 -11.01 15.37
CA ARG A 64 5.59 -9.70 15.12
C ARG A 64 5.11 -9.07 13.80
N VAL A 65 5.07 -9.84 12.72
CA VAL A 65 4.59 -9.36 11.42
C VAL A 65 3.09 -9.05 11.48
N LEU A 66 2.29 -9.92 12.09
CA LEU A 66 0.85 -9.75 12.27
C LEU A 66 0.54 -8.46 13.04
N ALA A 67 1.24 -8.22 14.14
CA ALA A 67 1.12 -6.99 14.92
C ALA A 67 1.47 -5.75 14.06
N ARG A 68 2.55 -5.81 13.27
CA ARG A 68 2.95 -4.70 12.40
C ARG A 68 1.92 -4.39 11.31
N LEU A 69 1.32 -5.42 10.71
CA LEU A 69 0.25 -5.26 9.71
C LEU A 69 -1.00 -4.64 10.34
N GLY A 70 -1.32 -5.02 11.58
CA GLY A 70 -2.48 -4.49 12.32
C GLY A 70 -2.36 -3.03 12.75
N GLN A 71 -1.15 -2.50 12.92
CA GLN A 71 -0.92 -1.10 13.33
C GLN A 71 -1.24 -0.11 12.21
N GLY A 72 -0.57 -0.25 11.06
CA GLY A 72 -0.57 0.77 10.00
C GLY A 72 0.09 2.09 10.43
N GLY A 73 1.02 2.62 9.64
CA GLY A 73 1.75 3.86 9.93
C GLY A 73 1.54 4.97 8.89
N CYS A 74 0.81 4.70 7.81
CA CYS A 74 0.69 5.60 6.67
C CYS A 74 -0.51 6.55 6.84
N SER A 75 -0.28 7.86 6.64
CA SER A 75 -1.35 8.86 6.46
C SER A 75 -1.49 9.32 5.01
N GLY A 76 -0.87 8.59 4.07
CA GLY A 76 -0.98 8.82 2.63
C GLY A 76 0.19 9.58 2.04
N CYS A 77 0.54 9.28 0.78
CA CYS A 77 1.63 9.96 0.08
C CYS A 77 1.45 11.48 -0.01
N ARG A 78 0.21 11.97 -0.04
CA ARG A 78 -0.10 13.41 -0.10
C ARG A 78 0.10 14.14 1.24
N THR A 79 0.29 13.40 2.34
CA THR A 79 0.66 13.95 3.65
C THR A 79 2.14 13.72 3.99
N GLY A 80 2.92 13.21 3.03
CA GLY A 80 4.36 12.97 3.17
C GLY A 80 4.73 11.70 3.97
N LYS A 81 3.76 11.00 4.57
CA LYS A 81 4.00 9.80 5.39
C LYS A 81 3.56 8.53 4.68
N CYS A 82 4.52 7.72 4.27
CA CYS A 82 4.33 6.43 3.61
C CYS A 82 5.46 5.47 4.02
N LEU A 83 5.18 4.16 3.97
CA LEU A 83 6.15 3.10 4.23
C LEU A 83 7.44 3.23 3.40
N LEU A 84 7.33 3.69 2.14
CA LEU A 84 8.48 3.97 1.28
C LEU A 84 9.01 5.38 1.58
N ALA A 85 9.66 5.54 2.73
CA ALA A 85 10.09 6.83 3.27
C ALA A 85 10.91 7.66 2.28
N GLU A 86 11.84 7.04 1.54
CA GLU A 86 12.70 7.71 0.55
C GLU A 86 12.02 7.96 -0.81
N CYS A 87 10.73 7.69 -0.95
CA CYS A 87 10.00 7.92 -2.19
C CYS A 87 9.90 9.42 -2.49
N ARG A 88 10.53 9.87 -3.58
CA ARG A 88 10.52 11.28 -4.01
C ARG A 88 9.17 11.74 -4.57
N VAL A 89 8.33 10.82 -5.04
CA VAL A 89 7.02 11.14 -5.63
C VAL A 89 6.13 11.86 -4.61
N LYS A 90 6.17 11.46 -3.34
CA LYS A 90 5.32 12.02 -2.28
C LYS A 90 5.58 13.51 -2.07
N ASP A 91 6.83 13.94 -2.17
CA ASP A 91 7.25 15.32 -1.99
C ASP A 91 7.09 16.11 -3.30
N CYS A 92 7.41 15.47 -4.44
CA CYS A 92 7.35 16.07 -5.76
C CYS A 92 5.94 16.51 -6.16
N VAL A 93 4.90 15.70 -5.88
CA VAL A 93 3.53 16.05 -6.27
C VAL A 93 3.00 17.25 -5.50
N VAL A 94 3.41 17.39 -4.22
CA VAL A 94 3.10 18.56 -3.39
C VAL A 94 3.81 19.79 -3.96
N ALA A 95 5.12 19.68 -4.23
CA ALA A 95 5.92 20.79 -4.79
C ALA A 95 5.44 21.24 -6.18
N ARG A 96 4.90 20.31 -7.00
CA ARG A 96 4.39 20.58 -8.35
C ARG A 96 2.92 20.99 -8.37
N GLY A 97 2.20 20.86 -7.26
CA GLY A 97 0.77 21.19 -7.18
C GLY A 97 -0.11 20.27 -8.03
N VAL A 98 0.28 19.01 -8.20
CA VAL A 98 -0.49 18.00 -8.97
C VAL A 98 -1.04 16.91 -8.05
N ALA A 99 -2.19 16.34 -8.40
CA ALA A 99 -2.79 15.24 -7.68
C ALA A 99 -2.20 13.88 -8.11
N PHE A 100 -1.85 13.75 -9.39
CA PHE A 100 -1.27 12.55 -9.98
C PHE A 100 -0.09 12.89 -10.88
N CYS A 101 0.86 11.96 -11.03
CA CYS A 101 2.06 12.25 -11.80
C CYS A 101 1.78 12.49 -13.29
N PHE A 102 0.75 11.87 -13.87
CA PHE A 102 0.39 12.08 -15.28
C PHE A 102 -0.11 13.49 -15.59
N GLU A 103 -0.54 14.25 -14.59
CA GLU A 103 -0.96 15.65 -14.74
C GLU A 103 0.24 16.60 -14.88
N CYS A 104 1.44 16.13 -14.55
CA CYS A 104 2.67 16.90 -14.69
C CYS A 104 3.07 17.02 -16.17
N PRO A 105 3.33 18.22 -16.70
CA PRO A 105 3.77 18.41 -18.09
C PRO A 105 5.06 17.64 -18.45
N ASN A 106 5.90 17.38 -17.45
CA ASN A 106 7.18 16.68 -17.62
C ASN A 106 7.07 15.16 -17.47
N PHE A 107 5.87 14.61 -17.27
CA PHE A 107 5.68 13.20 -16.94
C PHE A 107 6.32 12.24 -17.96
N ALA A 108 6.18 12.53 -19.26
CA ALA A 108 6.68 11.65 -20.33
C ALA A 108 8.18 11.38 -20.26
N ALA A 109 8.98 12.37 -19.87
CA ALA A 109 10.44 12.28 -19.74
C ALA A 109 10.91 12.12 -18.29
N CYS A 110 9.99 11.96 -17.33
CA CYS A 110 10.32 11.97 -15.91
C CYS A 110 10.94 10.65 -15.46
N ASP A 111 12.03 10.77 -14.69
CA ASP A 111 12.54 9.73 -13.80
C ASP A 111 11.98 9.94 -12.37
N PRO A 112 11.15 9.02 -11.85
CA PRO A 112 10.59 9.15 -10.50
C PRO A 112 11.62 8.82 -9.40
N GLY A 113 12.80 8.29 -9.72
CA GLY A 113 13.78 7.78 -8.75
C GLY A 113 13.28 6.60 -7.94
N LEU A 114 12.48 5.74 -8.57
CA LEU A 114 11.96 4.53 -7.96
C LEU A 114 12.80 3.32 -8.43
N PRO A 115 12.89 2.24 -7.65
CA PRO A 115 13.49 0.99 -8.11
C PRO A 115 12.84 0.52 -9.44
N PRO A 116 13.57 -0.18 -10.33
CA PRO A 116 13.12 -0.44 -11.70
C PRO A 116 11.68 -0.97 -11.83
N GLY A 117 11.32 -2.07 -11.13
CA GLY A 117 9.96 -2.62 -11.21
C GLY A 117 8.87 -1.69 -10.68
N LEU A 118 9.20 -0.83 -9.70
CA LEU A 118 8.27 0.17 -9.20
C LEU A 118 8.16 1.38 -10.15
N ALA A 119 9.24 1.75 -10.83
CA ALA A 119 9.26 2.81 -11.85
C ALA A 119 8.44 2.40 -13.09
N GLU A 120 8.56 1.15 -13.55
CA GLU A 120 7.75 0.58 -14.63
C GLU A 120 6.27 0.62 -14.27
N ARG A 121 5.92 0.12 -13.07
CA ARG A 121 4.55 0.13 -12.58
C ARG A 121 4.00 1.55 -12.43
N TRP A 122 4.80 2.48 -11.89
CA TRP A 122 4.45 3.91 -11.79
C TRP A 122 4.10 4.50 -13.15
N ARG A 123 4.89 4.20 -14.18
CA ARG A 123 4.69 4.71 -15.54
C ARG A 123 3.42 4.13 -16.17
N ALA A 124 3.27 2.80 -16.12
CA ALA A 124 2.10 2.11 -16.67
C ALA A 124 0.80 2.57 -16.00
N ASN A 125 0.80 2.72 -14.67
CA ASN A 125 -0.34 3.20 -13.91
C ASN A 125 -0.74 4.61 -14.32
N ASN A 126 0.22 5.54 -14.38
CA ASN A 126 -0.05 6.93 -14.72
C ASN A 126 -0.51 7.10 -16.17
N GLN A 127 0.07 6.35 -17.12
CA GLN A 127 -0.40 6.31 -18.50
C GLN A 127 -1.85 5.79 -18.59
N ARG A 128 -2.20 4.76 -17.82
CA ARG A 128 -3.57 4.25 -17.77
C ARG A 128 -4.54 5.27 -17.18
N MET A 129 -4.19 5.89 -16.05
CA MET A 129 -5.02 6.95 -15.45
C MET A 129 -5.27 8.09 -16.45
N ALA A 130 -4.24 8.51 -17.19
CA ALA A 130 -4.38 9.54 -18.23
C ALA A 130 -5.30 9.10 -19.38
N ALA A 131 -5.21 7.83 -19.79
CA ALA A 131 -5.96 7.32 -20.94
C ALA A 131 -7.44 6.98 -20.61
N SER A 132 -7.70 6.41 -19.43
CA SER A 132 -9.03 5.92 -19.06
C SER A 132 -9.81 6.84 -18.13
N GLY A 133 -9.14 7.83 -17.54
CA GLY A 133 -9.68 8.58 -16.40
C GLY A 133 -9.70 7.78 -15.10
N LEU A 134 -9.93 8.47 -13.99
CA LEU A 134 -9.83 7.89 -12.64
C LEU A 134 -10.96 6.90 -12.32
N ASP A 135 -12.19 7.14 -12.79
CA ASP A 135 -13.32 6.24 -12.53
C ASP A 135 -13.06 4.83 -13.08
N ALA A 136 -12.71 4.75 -14.37
CA ALA A 136 -12.35 3.48 -15.00
C ALA A 136 -11.08 2.88 -14.39
N TYR A 137 -10.12 3.72 -13.99
CA TYR A 137 -8.91 3.26 -13.33
C TYR A 137 -9.19 2.62 -11.97
N VAL A 138 -10.08 3.19 -11.15
CA VAL A 138 -10.47 2.61 -9.84
C VAL A 138 -11.07 1.22 -10.01
N LEU A 139 -11.94 1.04 -11.01
CA LEU A 139 -12.55 -0.26 -11.30
C LEU A 139 -11.49 -1.28 -11.70
N TRP A 140 -10.66 -0.94 -12.70
CA TRP A 140 -9.56 -1.79 -13.14
C TRP A 140 -8.60 -2.13 -11.99
N LEU A 141 -8.23 -1.14 -11.18
CA LEU A 141 -7.31 -1.31 -10.06
C LEU A 141 -7.88 -2.30 -9.04
N GLY A 142 -9.19 -2.29 -8.81
CA GLY A 142 -9.90 -3.25 -7.94
C GLY A 142 -9.75 -4.71 -8.37
N GLU A 143 -9.59 -4.97 -9.67
CA GLU A 143 -9.40 -6.30 -10.24
C GLU A 143 -7.94 -6.77 -10.21
N GLN A 144 -7.00 -5.84 -9.98
CA GLN A 144 -5.58 -6.18 -9.93
C GLN A 144 -5.15 -6.60 -8.52
N PRO A 145 -4.17 -7.50 -8.39
CA PRO A 145 -3.39 -7.65 -7.17
C PRO A 145 -2.74 -6.33 -6.79
N ARG A 146 -2.71 -6.01 -5.49
CA ARG A 146 -1.94 -4.86 -5.03
C ARG A 146 -0.44 -5.17 -5.00
N TYR A 147 -0.07 -6.29 -4.39
CA TYR A 147 1.31 -6.74 -4.20
C TYR A 147 1.68 -7.75 -5.28
#